data_AF-A0A956SAF3-F1
#
_entry.id   AF-A0A956SAF3-F1
#
_cell.length_a   1.000
_cell.length_b   1.000
_cell.length_c   1.000
_cell.angle_alpha   90.00
_cell.angle_beta   90.00
_cell.angle_gamma   90.00
#
_symmetry.space_group_name_H-M   'P 1'
#
loop_
_entity.id
_entity.type
_entity.pdbx_description
1 polymer ?
#
loop_
_entity_poly.entity_id
_entity_poly.type
_entity_poly.pdbx_seq_one_letter_code
_entity_poly.pdbx_strand_id
1 'polypeptide(L)'
;MKKLSTLGLSLLALATWVAAPHLAFAHCQVPCGIYDDAARIAQLREDTTTILKADANIAELSGKADAQSMNQLVRWIENKDTHADEIATIITQYFLKANAARFADLIERPVDRIV
;
A
#
# COMPACT_ATOMS: atom_id res chain seq x y z
N MET A 1 44.29 5.44 -31.61
CA MET A 1 44.51 4.32 -30.66
C MET A 1 43.86 4.55 -29.29
N LYS A 2 44.04 5.70 -28.63
CA LYS A 2 43.43 5.97 -27.31
C LYS A 2 41.89 5.88 -27.28
N LYS A 3 41.20 6.40 -28.31
CA LYS A 3 39.72 6.36 -28.42
C LYS A 3 39.12 4.95 -28.58
N LEU A 4 39.86 4.03 -29.21
CA LEU A 4 39.42 2.64 -29.40
C LEU A 4 39.54 1.83 -28.10
N SER A 5 40.57 2.13 -27.29
CA SER A 5 40.74 1.56 -25.95
C SER A 5 39.68 2.08 -24.97
N THR A 6 39.33 3.37 -25.01
CA THR A 6 38.26 3.92 -24.16
C THR A 6 36.88 3.39 -24.55
N LEU A 7 36.62 3.13 -25.84
CA LEU A 7 35.37 2.48 -26.28
C LEU A 7 35.29 1.03 -25.78
N GLY A 8 36.38 0.27 -25.86
CA GLY A 8 36.42 -1.11 -25.34
C GLY A 8 36.16 -1.17 -23.83
N LEU A 9 36.75 -0.24 -23.06
CA LEU A 9 36.56 -0.20 -21.61
C LEU A 9 35.12 0.19 -21.21
N SER A 10 34.49 1.10 -21.95
CA SER A 10 33.11 1.51 -21.71
C SER A 10 32.10 0.43 -22.12
N LEU A 11 32.35 -0.30 -23.22
CA LEU A 11 31.54 -1.47 -23.57
C LEU A 11 31.64 -2.58 -22.52
N LEU A 12 32.84 -2.83 -21.99
CA LEU A 12 33.05 -3.85 -20.98
C LEU A 12 32.34 -3.48 -19.66
N ALA A 13 32.41 -2.21 -19.26
CA ALA A 13 31.69 -1.70 -18.10
C ALA A 13 30.17 -1.83 -18.25
N LEU A 14 29.63 -1.51 -19.44
CA LEU A 14 28.21 -1.64 -19.73
C LEU A 14 27.77 -3.12 -19.73
N ALA A 15 28.57 -4.00 -20.31
CA ALA A 15 28.33 -5.44 -20.31
C ALA A 15 28.31 -6.03 -18.89
N THR A 16 29.22 -5.59 -18.02
CA THR A 16 29.23 -6.02 -16.61
C THR A 16 28.03 -5.51 -15.82
N TRP A 17 27.50 -4.33 -16.15
CA TRP A 17 26.33 -3.78 -15.46
C TRP A 17 25.03 -4.49 -15.87
N VAL A 18 24.91 -4.87 -17.15
CA VAL A 18 23.77 -5.66 -17.67
C VAL A 18 23.80 -7.11 -17.15
N ALA A 19 24.99 -7.69 -16.98
CA ALA A 19 25.13 -9.06 -16.51
C ALA A 19 25.10 -9.21 -14.97
N ALA A 20 25.03 -8.10 -14.23
CA ALA A 20 24.98 -8.15 -12.77
C ALA A 20 23.63 -8.75 -12.32
N PRO A 21 23.62 -9.77 -11.44
CA PRO A 21 22.38 -10.34 -10.94
C PRO A 21 21.60 -9.28 -10.16
N HIS A 22 20.39 -8.96 -10.61
CA HIS A 22 19.47 -8.12 -9.87
C HIS A 22 18.94 -8.90 -8.66
N LEU A 23 19.24 -8.43 -7.45
CA LEU A 23 18.67 -8.99 -6.23
C LEU A 23 17.16 -8.67 -6.20
N ALA A 24 16.35 -9.62 -6.65
CA ALA A 24 14.91 -9.58 -6.44
C ALA A 24 14.62 -9.98 -4.99
N PHE A 25 14.18 -9.03 -4.17
CA PHE A 25 13.62 -9.33 -2.86
C PHE A 25 12.25 -9.98 -3.06
N ALA A 26 12.25 -11.31 -3.23
CA ALA A 26 11.03 -12.09 -3.18
C ALA A 26 10.43 -11.93 -1.79
N HIS A 27 9.37 -11.13 -1.68
CA HIS A 27 8.56 -11.02 -0.48
C HIS A 27 7.66 -12.25 -0.42
N CYS A 28 8.18 -13.35 0.12
CA CYS A 28 7.44 -14.60 0.22
C CYS A 28 6.27 -14.45 1.19
N GLN A 29 5.11 -14.06 0.67
CA GLN A 29 3.85 -14.20 1.38
C GLN A 29 3.35 -15.63 1.19
N VAL A 30 3.88 -16.55 2.00
CA VAL A 30 3.51 -17.97 1.98
C VAL A 30 1.98 -18.07 2.13
N PRO A 31 1.26 -18.67 1.16
CA PRO A 31 -0.18 -18.84 1.27
C PRO A 31 -0.46 -19.98 2.26
N CYS A 32 -0.48 -19.66 3.55
CA CYS A 32 -0.71 -20.63 4.62
C CYS A 32 -2.19 -21.04 4.76
N GLY A 33 -3.12 -20.39 4.03
CA GLY A 33 -4.55 -20.70 4.06
C GLY A 33 -5.27 -20.31 5.35
N ILE A 34 -4.56 -19.73 6.33
CA ILE A 34 -5.12 -19.28 7.60
C ILE A 34 -5.57 -17.83 7.43
N TYR A 35 -6.88 -17.67 7.24
CA TYR A 35 -7.51 -16.38 6.98
C TYR A 35 -8.67 -16.19 7.94
N ASP A 36 -8.71 -15.04 8.62
CA ASP A 36 -9.84 -14.61 9.42
C ASP A 36 -10.55 -13.47 8.68
N ASP A 37 -11.56 -13.85 7.89
CA ASP A 37 -12.35 -12.95 7.06
C ASP A 37 -13.02 -11.85 7.91
N ALA A 38 -13.54 -12.21 9.09
CA ALA A 38 -14.22 -11.29 9.99
C ALA A 38 -13.27 -10.22 10.53
N ALA A 39 -12.08 -10.63 10.99
CA ALA A 39 -11.07 -9.70 11.47
C ALA A 39 -10.60 -8.73 10.37
N ARG A 40 -10.43 -9.20 9.13
CA ARG A 40 -10.02 -8.31 8.02
C ARG A 40 -11.10 -7.32 7.64
N ILE A 41 -12.35 -7.74 7.63
CA ILE A 41 -13.47 -6.84 7.35
C ILE A 41 -13.64 -5.82 8.48
N ALA A 42 -13.48 -6.24 9.74
CA ALA A 42 -13.48 -5.32 10.88
C ALA A 42 -12.38 -4.26 10.76
N GLN A 43 -11.15 -4.67 10.41
CA GLN A 43 -10.03 -3.76 10.20
C GLN A 43 -10.30 -2.76 9.06
N LEU A 44 -10.79 -3.25 7.90
CA LEU A 44 -11.15 -2.37 6.77
C LEU A 44 -12.20 -1.32 7.16
N ARG A 45 -13.17 -1.69 8.01
CA ARG A 45 -14.18 -0.75 8.52
C ARG A 45 -13.57 0.28 9.47
N GLU A 46 -12.65 -0.12 10.32
CA GLU A 46 -11.92 0.78 11.21
C GLU A 46 -11.08 1.80 10.44
N ASP A 47 -10.31 1.34 9.45
CA ASP A 47 -9.50 2.20 8.58
C ASP A 47 -10.39 3.18 7.80
N THR A 48 -11.50 2.69 7.24
CA THR A 48 -12.48 3.55 6.53
C THR A 48 -13.07 4.61 7.47
N THR A 49 -13.43 4.22 8.71
CA THR A 49 -13.95 5.16 9.70
C THR A 49 -12.92 6.23 10.06
N THR A 50 -11.65 5.84 10.15
CA THR A 50 -10.54 6.76 10.42
C THR A 50 -10.30 7.74 9.27
N ILE A 51 -10.39 7.28 8.02
CA ILE A 51 -10.34 8.14 6.83
C ILE A 51 -11.46 9.17 6.85
N LEU A 52 -12.70 8.75 7.11
CA LEU A 52 -13.86 9.66 7.18
C LEU A 52 -13.69 10.72 8.27
N LYS A 53 -13.14 10.31 9.43
CA LYS A 53 -12.81 11.24 10.51
C LYS A 53 -11.70 12.21 10.10
N ALA A 54 -10.66 11.73 9.42
CA ALA A 54 -9.57 12.58 8.93
C ALA A 54 -10.08 13.62 7.92
N ASP A 55 -10.91 13.22 6.95
CA ASP A 55 -11.51 14.13 5.97
C ASP A 55 -12.37 15.22 6.64
N ALA A 56 -13.18 14.86 7.65
CA ALA A 56 -13.95 15.83 8.40
C ALA A 56 -13.06 16.87 9.12
N ASN A 57 -11.96 16.43 9.73
CA ASN A 57 -11.01 17.32 10.39
C ASN A 57 -10.25 18.20 9.39
N ILE A 58 -9.86 17.63 8.23
CA ILE A 58 -9.23 18.37 7.14
C ILE A 58 -10.14 19.52 6.69
N ALA A 59 -11.43 19.23 6.47
CA ALA A 59 -12.41 20.25 6.08
C ALA A 59 -12.55 21.35 7.14
N GLU A 60 -12.59 20.99 8.43
CA GLU A 60 -12.68 21.97 9.52
C GLU A 60 -11.43 22.87 9.63
N LEU A 61 -10.24 22.30 9.40
CA LEU A 61 -8.96 23.00 9.57
C LEU A 61 -8.55 23.81 8.34
N SER A 62 -9.04 23.50 7.14
CA SER A 62 -8.63 24.11 5.88
C SER A 62 -8.87 25.63 5.79
N GLY A 63 -9.72 26.20 6.66
CA GLY A 63 -9.97 27.64 6.74
C GLY A 63 -9.17 28.39 7.82
N LYS A 64 -8.36 27.69 8.63
CA LYS A 64 -7.63 28.29 9.76
C LYS A 64 -6.18 28.57 9.34
N ALA A 65 -5.63 29.72 9.71
CA ALA A 65 -4.29 30.14 9.29
C ALA A 65 -3.23 30.05 10.42
N ASP A 66 -3.62 29.63 11.62
CA ASP A 66 -2.68 29.50 12.73
C ASP A 66 -1.77 28.26 12.56
N ALA A 67 -0.55 28.37 13.08
CA ALA A 67 0.47 27.34 12.91
C ALA A 67 0.04 25.97 13.48
N GLN A 68 -0.73 25.96 14.56
CA GLN A 68 -1.21 24.72 15.17
C GLN A 68 -2.20 24.02 14.23
N SER A 69 -3.19 24.74 13.70
CA SER A 69 -4.16 24.20 12.75
C SER A 69 -3.50 23.67 11.48
N MET A 70 -2.50 24.38 10.95
CA MET A 70 -1.74 23.93 9.78
C MET A 70 -0.97 22.64 10.06
N ASN A 71 -0.33 22.53 11.22
CA ASN A 71 0.35 21.30 11.61
C ASN A 71 -0.64 20.13 11.78
N GLN A 72 -1.82 20.35 12.36
CA GLN A 72 -2.83 19.29 12.48
C GLN A 72 -3.41 18.90 11.12
N LEU A 73 -3.60 19.86 10.21
CA LEU A 73 -4.08 19.59 8.85
C LEU A 73 -3.16 18.60 8.13
N VAL A 74 -1.85 18.85 8.15
CA VAL A 74 -0.86 17.96 7.52
C VAL A 74 -0.89 16.56 8.16
N ARG A 75 -0.97 16.48 9.49
CA ARG A 75 -1.04 15.18 10.19
C ARG A 75 -2.30 14.39 9.82
N TRP A 76 -3.44 15.05 9.65
CA TRP A 76 -4.65 14.37 9.21
C TRP A 76 -4.55 13.89 7.76
N ILE A 77 -3.88 14.64 6.88
CA ILE A 77 -3.59 14.21 5.51
C ILE A 77 -2.70 12.96 5.53
N GLU A 78 -1.57 13.00 6.24
CA GLU A 78 -0.66 11.84 6.35
C GLU A 78 -1.36 10.61 6.96
N ASN A 79 -2.17 10.81 8.00
CA ASN A 79 -2.93 9.72 8.63
C ASN A 79 -3.94 9.12 7.65
N LYS A 80 -4.62 9.96 6.86
CA LYS A 80 -5.56 9.49 5.83
C LYS A 80 -4.86 8.62 4.79
N ASP A 81 -3.73 9.09 4.27
CA ASP A 81 -2.97 8.39 3.24
C ASP A 81 -2.41 7.07 3.77
N THR A 82 -1.94 7.05 5.03
CA THR A 82 -1.48 5.83 5.70
C THR A 82 -2.58 4.77 5.78
N HIS A 83 -3.78 5.12 6.23
CA HIS A 83 -4.90 4.17 6.30
C HIS A 83 -5.42 3.76 4.92
N ALA A 84 -5.31 4.62 3.90
CA ALA A 84 -5.63 4.25 2.53
C ALA A 84 -4.65 3.17 2.01
N ASP A 85 -3.36 3.30 2.32
CA ASP A 85 -2.34 2.30 2.01
C ASP A 85 -2.56 0.98 2.78
N GLU A 86 -3.02 1.04 4.03
CA GLU A 86 -3.39 -0.14 4.82
C GLU A 86 -4.56 -0.90 4.18
N ILE A 87 -5.61 -0.20 3.75
CA ILE A 87 -6.73 -0.79 3.01
C ILE A 87 -6.23 -1.45 1.73
N ALA A 88 -5.43 -0.74 0.93
CA ALA A 88 -4.87 -1.28 -0.31
C ALA A 88 -4.00 -2.53 -0.05
N THR A 89 -3.24 -2.51 1.04
CA THR A 89 -2.40 -3.63 1.49
C THR A 89 -3.25 -4.83 1.88
N ILE A 90 -4.29 -4.65 2.70
CA ILE A 90 -5.20 -5.74 3.08
C ILE A 90 -5.83 -6.33 1.82
N ILE A 91 -6.35 -5.49 0.92
CA ILE A 91 -6.98 -5.96 -0.31
C ILE A 91 -6.00 -6.77 -1.17
N THR A 92 -4.81 -6.24 -1.40
CA THR A 92 -3.80 -6.86 -2.25
C THR A 92 -3.25 -8.15 -1.62
N GLN A 93 -2.98 -8.16 -0.32
CA GLN A 93 -2.34 -9.30 0.33
C GLN A 93 -3.32 -10.42 0.66
N TYR A 94 -4.57 -10.08 0.95
CA TYR A 94 -5.57 -11.02 1.43
C TYR A 94 -6.51 -11.45 0.29
N PHE A 95 -7.12 -10.49 -0.42
CA PHE A 95 -8.16 -10.79 -1.40
C PHE A 95 -7.64 -11.18 -2.79
N LEU A 96 -6.43 -10.77 -3.19
CA LEU A 96 -5.81 -11.33 -4.40
C LEU A 96 -5.28 -12.76 -4.20
N LYS A 97 -5.04 -13.18 -2.95
CA LYS A 97 -4.67 -14.57 -2.62
C LYS A 97 -5.90 -15.46 -2.43
N ALA A 98 -6.97 -14.91 -1.87
CA ALA A 98 -8.26 -15.57 -1.91
C ALA A 98 -8.72 -15.71 -3.37
N ASN A 99 -9.34 -16.83 -3.73
CA ASN A 99 -9.86 -16.98 -5.09
C ASN A 99 -10.95 -15.92 -5.39
N ALA A 100 -11.11 -15.54 -6.65
CA ALA A 100 -12.07 -14.49 -7.05
C ALA A 100 -13.53 -14.80 -6.63
N ALA A 101 -13.89 -16.09 -6.57
CA ALA A 101 -15.22 -16.54 -6.13
C ALA A 101 -15.48 -16.24 -4.65
N ARG A 102 -14.47 -16.39 -3.77
CA ARG A 102 -14.60 -16.11 -2.33
C ARG A 102 -14.64 -14.60 -2.05
N PHE A 103 -14.01 -13.78 -2.89
CA PHE A 103 -14.12 -12.33 -2.79
C PHE A 103 -15.53 -11.82 -3.11
N ALA A 104 -16.15 -12.34 -4.18
CA ALA A 104 -17.52 -11.99 -4.55
C ALA A 104 -18.52 -12.35 -3.44
N ASP A 105 -18.39 -13.55 -2.85
CA ASP A 105 -19.23 -13.98 -1.72
C ASP A 105 -19.09 -13.03 -0.51
N LEU A 106 -17.86 -12.59 -0.18
CA LEU A 106 -17.63 -11.71 0.97
C LEU A 106 -18.17 -10.30 0.79
N ILE A 107 -18.26 -9.79 -0.45
CA ILE A 107 -18.87 -8.48 -0.75
C ILE A 107 -20.40 -8.55 -0.68
N GLU A 108 -20.98 -9.66 -1.14
CA GLU A 108 -22.44 -9.85 -1.17
C GLU A 108 -23.01 -10.29 0.19
N ARG A 109 -22.15 -10.74 1.10
CA ARG A 109 -22.57 -11.17 2.44
C ARG A 109 -23.12 -10.00 3.26
N PRO A 110 -24.32 -10.14 3.83
CA PRO A 110 -24.89 -9.16 4.75
C PRO A 110 -23.95 -8.90 5.93
N VAL A 111 -23.75 -7.62 6.26
CA VAL A 111 -22.80 -7.14 7.28
C VAL A 111 -23.06 -7.76 8.67
N ASP A 112 -24.30 -8.12 8.95
CA ASP A 112 -24.77 -8.78 10.19
C ASP A 112 -24.32 -10.25 10.32
N ARG A 113 -23.85 -10.87 9.24
CA ARG A 113 -23.48 -12.30 9.20
C ARG A 113 -21.97 -12.55 9.12
N ILE A 114 -21.17 -11.52 9.39
CA ILE A 114 -19.69 -11.57 9.39
C ILE A 114 -19.14 -11.66 10.82
N VAL A 115 -20.00 -11.61 11.85
CA VAL A 115 -19.66 -11.81 13.27
C VAL A 115 -20.22 -13.15 13.75
#